data_AF-A0A359DZN7-F1
#
_entry.id   AF-A0A359DZN7-F1
#
_cell.length_a   1.000
_cell.length_b   1.000
_cell.length_c   1.000
_cell.angle_alpha   90.00
_cell.angle_beta   90.00
_cell.angle_gamma   90.00
#
_symmetry.space_group_name_H-M   'P 1'
#
loop_
_entity.id
_entity.type
_entity.pdbx_description
1 polymer ?
#
loop_
_entity_poly.entity_id
_entity_poly.type
_entity_poly.pdbx_seq_one_letter_code
_entity_poly.pdbx_strand_id
1 'polypeptide(L)'
;MLPKIIVAGTYERETLLSSLGLSIVSTMGYEGSEGKIDDLRRFINFGRNVSTGSIGMSLVIWDADKLSPECQAVLLKPLEESSESMCLFLVAGNENGLLPTILSRCVIVNQMKKKETEGVYWKSILECFAKGPAKCLAFADEMEKEEVENCLEEVIVKLRFGLEQSVNKNRLKILKLAIDSLSKIRFTNVNVKLTFGNFLISSWKLVKT
;
A
#
# COMPACT_ATOMS: atom_id res chain seq x y z
N MET A 1 18.58 11.90 -12.70
CA MET A 1 17.32 11.28 -13.19
C MET A 1 16.42 11.02 -11.99
N LEU A 2 15.44 11.89 -11.75
CA LEU A 2 14.52 11.76 -10.61
C LEU A 2 13.26 10.98 -11.04
N PRO A 3 12.70 10.14 -10.15
CA PRO A 3 11.78 9.07 -10.53
C PRO A 3 10.35 9.56 -10.81
N LYS A 4 9.75 8.97 -11.83
CA LYS A 4 8.33 9.10 -12.19
C LYS A 4 7.57 8.13 -11.29
N ILE A 5 7.01 8.59 -10.18
CA ILE A 5 6.50 7.68 -9.15
C ILE A 5 5.00 7.43 -9.32
N ILE A 6 4.62 6.15 -9.44
CA ILE A 6 3.25 5.71 -9.18
C ILE A 6 3.14 5.36 -7.71
N VAL A 7 2.27 6.04 -6.97
CA VAL A 7 1.94 5.65 -5.58
C VAL A 7 0.66 4.82 -5.60
N ALA A 8 0.80 3.52 -5.34
CA ALA A 8 -0.32 2.61 -5.23
C ALA A 8 -0.88 2.61 -3.80
N GLY A 9 -2.03 3.24 -3.53
CA GLY A 9 -2.72 3.09 -2.23
C GLY A 9 -3.72 4.19 -1.85
N THR A 10 -4.61 3.89 -0.89
CA THR A 10 -5.54 4.84 -0.26
C THR A 10 -4.83 5.60 0.86
N TYR A 11 -4.57 6.89 0.65
CA TYR A 11 -3.89 7.78 1.59
C TYR A 11 -4.67 9.05 1.86
N GLU A 12 -4.55 9.58 3.07
CA GLU A 12 -4.76 11.02 3.29
C GLU A 12 -3.66 11.80 2.56
N ARG A 13 -4.06 12.82 1.79
CA ARG A 13 -3.19 13.52 0.84
C ARG A 13 -1.95 14.11 1.51
N GLU A 14 -2.11 14.66 2.71
CA GLU A 14 -1.04 15.30 3.49
C GLU A 14 0.03 14.30 3.93
N THR A 15 -0.37 13.10 4.34
CA THR A 15 0.54 12.02 4.73
C THR A 15 1.33 11.51 3.53
N LEU A 16 0.67 11.38 2.37
CA LEU A 16 1.33 10.94 1.14
C LEU A 16 2.37 11.97 0.67
N LEU A 17 2.02 13.25 0.65
CA LEU A 17 2.95 14.32 0.28
C LEU A 17 4.18 14.34 1.22
N SER A 18 3.94 14.24 2.52
CA SER A 18 5.01 14.17 3.52
C SER A 18 5.92 12.96 3.32
N SER A 19 5.36 11.79 3.01
CA SER A 19 6.12 10.56 2.75
C SER A 19 6.99 10.63 1.48
N LEU A 20 6.58 11.43 0.50
CA LEU A 20 7.32 11.68 -0.74
C LEU A 20 8.37 12.79 -0.58
N GLY A 21 8.49 13.39 0.61
CA GLY A 21 9.37 14.55 0.85
C GLY A 21 8.91 15.82 0.15
N LEU A 22 7.62 15.92 -0.21
CA LEU A 22 7.04 17.04 -0.92
C LEU A 22 6.41 18.04 0.07
N SER A 23 6.74 19.32 -0.10
CA SER A 23 6.05 20.40 0.61
C SER A 23 4.75 20.74 -0.11
N ILE A 24 3.64 20.83 0.64
CA ILE A 24 2.32 21.21 0.12
C ILE A 24 2.37 22.52 -0.70
N VAL A 25 3.27 23.44 -0.31
CA VAL A 25 3.42 24.77 -0.92
C VAL A 25 3.97 24.72 -2.35
N SER A 26 4.68 23.66 -2.74
CA SER A 26 5.24 23.49 -4.10
C SER A 26 4.55 22.38 -4.90
N THR A 27 3.37 21.95 -4.45
CA THR A 27 2.61 20.86 -5.09
C THR A 27 1.32 21.36 -5.71
N MET A 28 1.00 20.87 -6.91
CA MET A 28 -0.28 21.11 -7.56
C MET A 28 -0.98 19.78 -7.84
N GLY A 29 -2.25 19.69 -7.44
CA GLY A 29 -3.06 18.48 -7.59
C GLY A 29 -4.05 18.58 -8.75
N TYR A 30 -4.24 17.48 -9.48
CA TYR A 30 -5.34 17.29 -10.43
C TYR A 30 -6.15 16.04 -10.04
N GLU A 31 -7.48 16.11 -10.10
CA GLU A 31 -8.37 14.98 -9.82
C GLU A 31 -8.64 14.17 -11.08
N GLY A 32 -8.25 12.89 -11.08
CA GLY A 32 -8.49 11.98 -12.19
C GLY A 32 -9.95 11.54 -12.34
N SER A 33 -10.71 11.52 -11.23
CA SER A 33 -12.10 11.04 -11.17
C SER A 33 -13.05 11.75 -12.15
N GLU A 34 -12.86 13.05 -12.38
CA GLU A 34 -13.70 13.86 -13.27
C GLU A 34 -12.88 14.45 -14.44
N GLY A 35 -11.71 13.87 -14.71
CA GLY A 35 -10.72 14.48 -15.56
C GLY A 35 -11.10 14.48 -17.04
N LYS A 36 -11.27 15.67 -17.63
CA LYS A 36 -11.39 15.85 -19.09
C LYS A 36 -10.03 16.03 -19.75
N ILE A 37 -9.94 15.64 -21.02
CA ILE A 37 -8.70 15.70 -21.81
C ILE A 37 -8.14 17.13 -21.87
N ASP A 38 -8.99 18.11 -22.16
CA ASP A 38 -8.56 19.51 -22.30
C ASP A 38 -8.12 20.13 -20.96
N ASP A 39 -8.81 19.79 -19.87
CA ASP A 39 -8.48 20.28 -18.53
C ASP A 39 -7.13 19.69 -18.07
N LEU A 40 -6.90 18.41 -18.34
CA LEU A 40 -5.62 17.75 -18.06
C LEU A 40 -4.47 18.37 -18.85
N ARG A 41 -4.67 18.67 -20.14
CA ARG A 41 -3.66 19.36 -20.96
C ARG A 41 -3.34 20.75 -20.42
N ARG A 42 -4.37 21.51 -20.03
CA ARG A 42 -4.20 22.85 -19.44
C ARG A 42 -3.43 22.77 -18.13
N PHE A 43 -3.79 21.83 -17.27
CA PHE A 43 -3.11 21.59 -15.99
C PHE A 43 -1.61 21.32 -16.18
N ILE A 44 -1.26 20.39 -17.07
CA ILE A 44 0.14 20.02 -17.31
C ILE A 44 0.92 21.20 -17.90
N ASN A 45 0.35 21.89 -18.89
CA ASN A 45 0.99 23.06 -19.49
C ASN A 45 1.18 24.19 -18.48
N PHE A 46 0.20 24.42 -17.62
CA PHE A 46 0.28 25.39 -16.54
C PHE A 46 1.42 25.03 -15.58
N GLY A 47 1.46 23.78 -15.11
CA GLY A 47 2.51 23.28 -14.24
C GLY A 47 3.91 23.43 -14.84
N ARG A 48 4.05 23.14 -16.14
CA ARG A 48 5.32 23.29 -16.86
C ARG A 48 5.79 24.74 -16.94
N ASN A 49 4.86 25.67 -17.20
CA ASN A 49 5.16 27.10 -17.25
C ASN A 49 5.58 27.64 -15.88
N VAL A 50 4.86 27.26 -14.81
CA VAL A 50 5.20 27.68 -13.44
C VAL A 50 6.56 27.12 -13.02
N SER A 51 6.84 25.85 -13.34
CA SER A 51 8.11 25.20 -13.05
C SER A 51 9.32 25.81 -13.77
N THR A 52 9.10 26.60 -14.82
CA THR A 52 10.18 27.29 -15.56
C THR A 52 10.61 28.58 -14.85
N GLY A 53 9.73 29.18 -14.04
CA GLY A 53 10.00 30.43 -13.31
C GLY A 53 10.28 30.27 -11.81
N SER A 54 10.14 29.07 -11.25
CA SER A 54 10.23 28.79 -9.80
C SER A 54 11.07 27.55 -9.50
N ILE A 55 11.61 27.47 -8.27
CA ILE A 55 12.29 26.29 -7.74
C ILE A 55 11.32 25.08 -7.73
N GLY A 56 11.71 24.00 -8.41
CA GLY A 56 11.17 22.63 -8.32
C GLY A 56 9.69 22.48 -7.99
N MET A 57 8.80 22.54 -8.99
CA MET A 57 7.37 22.30 -8.77
C MET A 57 7.02 20.82 -8.98
N SER A 58 6.18 20.28 -8.10
CA SER A 58 5.69 18.90 -8.22
C SER A 58 4.23 18.88 -8.63
N LEU A 59 3.92 18.18 -9.72
CA LEU A 59 2.55 17.92 -10.16
C LEU A 59 2.11 16.55 -9.66
N VAL A 60 0.92 16.50 -9.07
CA VAL A 60 0.33 15.28 -8.54
C VAL A 60 -1.02 15.05 -9.22
N ILE A 61 -1.20 13.87 -9.81
CA ILE A 61 -2.47 13.44 -10.37
C ILE A 61 -3.06 12.39 -9.43
N TRP A 62 -4.16 12.75 -8.77
CA TRP A 62 -4.92 11.87 -7.89
C TRP A 62 -5.85 10.98 -8.71
N ASP A 63 -6.12 9.75 -8.24
CA ASP A 63 -6.99 8.79 -8.92
C ASP A 63 -6.64 8.61 -10.41
N ALA A 64 -5.35 8.50 -10.73
CA ALA A 64 -4.86 8.36 -12.10
C ALA A 64 -5.41 7.09 -12.79
N ASP A 65 -5.80 6.07 -12.01
CA ASP A 65 -6.46 4.85 -12.48
C ASP A 65 -7.91 5.07 -12.94
N LYS A 66 -8.54 6.18 -12.56
CA LYS A 66 -9.91 6.54 -12.98
C LYS A 66 -9.95 7.43 -14.22
N LEU A 67 -8.80 7.91 -14.69
CA LEU A 67 -8.72 8.68 -15.93
C LEU A 67 -9.14 7.81 -17.11
N SER A 68 -9.84 8.41 -18.08
CA SER A 68 -10.15 7.73 -19.34
C SER A 68 -8.86 7.35 -20.09
N PRO A 69 -8.87 6.29 -20.92
CA PRO A 69 -7.69 5.89 -21.70
C PRO A 69 -7.11 7.03 -22.55
N GLU A 70 -7.96 7.91 -23.07
CA GLU A 70 -7.55 9.07 -23.87
C GLU A 70 -6.84 10.12 -23.00
N CYS A 71 -7.34 10.37 -21.78
CA CYS A 71 -6.68 11.23 -20.80
C CYS A 71 -5.32 10.64 -20.39
N GLN A 72 -5.25 9.34 -20.14
CA GLN A 72 -3.99 8.66 -19.81
C GLN A 72 -2.95 8.77 -20.94
N ALA A 73 -3.36 8.69 -22.20
CA ALA A 73 -2.46 8.87 -23.35
C ALA A 73 -1.82 10.27 -23.39
N VAL A 74 -2.51 11.31 -22.90
CA VAL A 74 -1.94 12.68 -22.79
C VAL A 74 -0.74 12.70 -21.85
N LEU A 75 -0.69 11.85 -20.83
CA LEU A 75 0.38 11.80 -19.84
C LEU A 75 1.69 11.24 -20.40
N LEU A 76 1.66 10.51 -21.52
CA LEU A 76 2.83 9.85 -22.09
C LEU A 76 3.93 10.85 -22.45
N LYS A 77 3.58 11.94 -23.13
CA LYS A 77 4.54 12.97 -23.56
C LYS A 77 5.15 13.73 -22.36
N PRO A 78 4.37 14.24 -21.40
CA PRO A 78 4.88 14.83 -20.15
C PRO A 78 5.75 13.87 -19.32
N LEU A 79 5.41 12.58 -19.29
CA LEU A 79 6.23 11.56 -18.63
C LEU A 79 7.56 11.35 -19.34
N GLU A 80 7.66 11.52 -20.66
CA GLU A 80 8.94 11.43 -21.38
C GLU A 80 9.78 12.70 -21.23
N GLU A 81 9.13 13.86 -21.25
CA GLU A 81 9.75 15.18 -21.28
C GLU A 81 10.00 15.80 -19.88
N SER A 82 9.70 15.09 -18.80
CA SER A 82 9.87 15.61 -17.43
C SER A 82 11.33 16.03 -17.17
N SER A 83 11.58 17.33 -17.11
CA SER A 83 12.88 17.95 -16.80
C SER A 83 13.20 17.89 -15.31
N GLU A 84 14.46 18.16 -14.91
CA GLU A 84 14.86 18.16 -13.49
C GLU A 84 14.08 19.17 -12.62
N SER A 85 13.48 20.19 -13.24
CA SER A 85 12.69 21.22 -12.58
C SER A 85 11.24 20.80 -12.27
N MET A 86 10.70 19.78 -12.96
CA MET A 86 9.29 19.39 -12.87
C MET A 86 9.15 17.89 -12.58
N CYS A 87 8.70 17.56 -11.37
CA CYS A 87 8.39 16.18 -10.98
C CYS A 87 6.90 15.88 -11.18
N LEU A 88 6.57 14.79 -11.86
CA LEU A 88 5.19 14.31 -12.04
C LEU A 88 4.96 13.04 -11.21
N PHE A 89 3.96 13.09 -10.34
CA PHE A 89 3.51 12.00 -9.49
C PHE A 89 2.13 11.54 -9.93
N LEU A 90 1.96 10.22 -10.09
CA LEU A 90 0.68 9.60 -10.37
C LEU A 90 0.25 8.80 -9.13
N VAL A 91 -0.90 9.12 -8.55
CA VAL A 91 -1.45 8.36 -7.43
C VAL A 91 -2.58 7.52 -7.97
N ALA A 92 -2.48 6.21 -7.82
CA ALA A 92 -3.47 5.26 -8.31
C ALA A 92 -3.89 4.32 -7.18
N GLY A 93 -5.19 4.05 -7.05
CA GLY A 93 -5.66 3.01 -6.12
C GLY A 93 -5.32 1.60 -6.61
N ASN A 94 -5.29 1.43 -7.93
CA ASN A 94 -5.03 0.15 -8.60
C ASN A 94 -4.13 0.36 -9.82
N GLU A 95 -2.93 -0.24 -9.81
CA GLU A 95 -1.98 -0.16 -10.93
C GLU A 95 -2.54 -0.74 -12.23
N ASN A 96 -3.46 -1.72 -12.16
CA ASN A 96 -4.09 -2.32 -13.33
C ASN A 96 -5.05 -1.37 -14.07
N GLY A 97 -5.44 -0.25 -13.44
CA GLY A 97 -6.23 0.79 -14.10
C GLY A 97 -5.39 1.73 -14.97
N LEU A 98 -4.06 1.62 -14.94
CA LEU A 98 -3.15 2.42 -15.75
C LEU A 98 -2.77 1.69 -17.04
N LEU A 99 -2.59 2.45 -18.12
CA LEU A 99 -2.10 1.92 -19.39
C LEU A 99 -0.69 1.31 -19.22
N PRO A 100 -0.41 0.14 -19.83
CA PRO A 100 0.92 -0.48 -19.77
C PRO A 100 2.06 0.43 -20.25
N THR A 101 1.76 1.36 -21.16
CA THR A 101 2.71 2.36 -21.69
C THR A 101 3.10 3.42 -20.67
N ILE A 102 2.24 3.70 -19.69
CA ILE A 102 2.56 4.55 -18.53
C ILE A 102 3.42 3.75 -17.55
N LEU A 103 3.01 2.52 -17.23
CA LEU A 103 3.75 1.64 -16.31
C LEU A 103 5.20 1.42 -16.77
N SER A 104 5.43 1.24 -18.07
CA SER A 104 6.78 1.05 -18.62
C SER A 104 7.68 2.29 -18.49
N ARG A 105 7.09 3.48 -18.29
CA ARG A 105 7.81 4.75 -18.18
C ARG A 105 7.93 5.22 -16.74
N CYS A 106 7.28 4.56 -15.79
CA CYS A 106 7.23 4.97 -14.40
C CYS A 106 7.94 3.98 -13.48
N VAL A 107 8.47 4.52 -12.39
CA VAL A 107 8.89 3.75 -11.22
C VAL A 107 7.67 3.56 -10.33
N ILE A 108 7.29 2.31 -10.07
CA ILE A 108 6.19 2.01 -9.17
C ILE A 108 6.74 2.02 -7.74
N VAL A 109 6.24 2.93 -6.91
CA VAL A 109 6.49 2.94 -5.47
C VAL A 109 5.22 2.46 -4.80
N ASN A 110 5.22 1.19 -4.44
CA ASN A 110 4.11 0.64 -3.68
C ASN A 110 4.23 1.12 -2.24
N GLN A 111 3.63 2.27 -1.96
CA GLN A 111 3.32 2.61 -0.59
C GLN A 111 2.04 1.85 -0.26
N MET A 112 2.18 0.61 0.18
CA MET A 112 1.14 0.04 1.04
C MET A 112 1.33 0.69 2.40
N LYS A 113 0.23 1.07 3.07
CA LYS A 113 0.26 1.65 4.43
C LYS A 113 1.43 1.05 5.22
N LYS A 114 2.48 1.84 5.46
CA LYS A 114 3.22 1.74 6.71
C LYS A 114 2.21 2.11 7.78
N LYS A 115 1.31 1.18 8.11
CA LYS A 115 0.90 1.05 9.49
C LYS A 115 2.21 0.64 10.18
N GLU A 116 2.98 1.63 10.59
CA GLU A 116 3.67 1.58 11.87
C GLU A 116 2.57 1.50 12.94
N THR A 117 1.77 0.42 12.90
CA THR A 117 1.23 -0.10 14.12
C THR A 117 2.47 -0.58 14.85
N GLU A 118 2.88 0.18 15.87
CA GLU A 118 3.41 -0.42 17.08
C GLU A 118 2.47 -1.58 17.38
N GLY A 119 2.93 -2.78 17.01
CA GLY A 119 2.02 -3.90 16.87
C GLY A 119 1.47 -4.29 18.22
N VAL A 120 0.20 -3.95 18.49
CA VAL A 120 -0.48 -4.23 19.75
C VAL A 120 -0.52 -5.75 19.95
N TYR A 121 -0.79 -6.48 18.87
CA TYR A 121 -0.93 -7.93 18.90
C TYR A 121 0.35 -8.67 18.51
N TRP A 122 1.21 -8.08 17.68
CA TRP A 122 2.45 -8.71 17.20
C TRP A 122 3.37 -9.13 18.35
N LYS A 123 3.57 -8.26 19.35
CA LYS A 123 4.37 -8.59 20.54
C LYS A 123 3.77 -9.77 21.30
N SER A 124 2.45 -9.74 21.52
CA SER A 124 1.71 -10.80 22.21
C SER A 124 1.81 -12.15 21.48
N ILE A 125 1.75 -12.17 20.15
CA ILE A 125 1.92 -13.38 19.34
C ILE A 125 3.34 -13.93 19.45
N LEU A 126 4.36 -13.06 19.37
CA LEU A 126 5.75 -13.49 19.55
C LEU A 126 5.97 -14.11 20.93
N GLU A 127 5.38 -13.51 21.98
CA GLU A 127 5.40 -14.11 23.31
C GLU A 127 4.65 -15.44 23.40
N CYS A 128 3.51 -15.57 22.71
CA CYS A 128 2.77 -16.82 22.63
C CYS A 128 3.62 -17.91 21.98
N PHE A 129 4.31 -17.58 20.89
CA PHE A 129 5.19 -18.53 20.21
C PHE A 129 6.43 -18.90 21.05
N ALA A 130 6.95 -17.97 21.86
CA ALA A 130 8.04 -18.25 22.78
C ALA A 130 7.61 -19.15 23.97
N LYS A 131 6.44 -18.91 24.55
CA LYS A 131 5.94 -19.62 25.75
C LYS A 131 5.22 -20.94 25.43
N GLY A 132 4.87 -21.19 24.17
CA GLY A 132 4.36 -22.46 23.67
C GLY A 132 2.85 -22.55 23.46
N PRO A 133 2.33 -23.75 23.14
CA PRO A 133 0.97 -23.92 22.60
C PRO A 133 -0.14 -23.63 23.62
N ALA A 134 0.11 -23.84 24.92
CA ALA A 134 -0.86 -23.55 25.97
C ALA A 134 -1.20 -22.05 26.05
N LYS A 135 -0.18 -21.17 25.96
CA LYS A 135 -0.40 -19.72 25.93
C LYS A 135 -1.11 -19.28 24.65
N CYS A 136 -0.84 -19.94 23.51
CA CYS A 136 -1.53 -19.65 22.26
C CYS A 136 -3.04 -19.89 22.36
N LEU A 137 -3.46 -20.96 23.04
CA LEU A 137 -4.88 -21.26 23.25
C LEU A 137 -5.54 -20.27 24.20
N ALA A 138 -4.89 -19.96 25.34
CA ALA A 138 -5.38 -18.96 26.28
C ALA A 138 -5.57 -17.58 25.60
N PHE A 139 -4.59 -17.17 24.80
CA PHE A 139 -4.66 -15.93 24.03
C PHE A 139 -5.81 -15.94 23.00
N ALA A 140 -6.07 -17.07 22.35
CA ALA A 140 -7.19 -17.18 21.42
C ALA A 140 -8.57 -17.14 22.13
N ASP A 141 -8.66 -17.59 23.37
CA ASP A 141 -9.90 -17.59 24.14
C ASP A 141 -10.26 -16.21 24.70
N GLU A 142 -9.27 -15.37 24.97
CA GLU A 142 -9.44 -14.01 25.50
C GLU A 142 -9.92 -13.00 24.44
N MET A 143 -9.78 -13.31 23.15
CA MET A 143 -10.03 -12.37 22.07
C MET A 143 -11.45 -12.42 21.51
N GLU A 144 -11.97 -11.24 21.19
CA GLU A 144 -13.21 -11.07 20.43
C GLU A 144 -12.97 -11.11 18.91
N LYS A 145 -14.06 -11.23 18.14
CA LYS A 145 -13.98 -11.37 16.67
C LYS A 145 -13.24 -10.19 16.01
N GLU A 146 -13.59 -8.97 16.40
CA GLU A 146 -12.99 -7.76 15.83
C GLU A 146 -11.49 -7.69 16.14
N GLU A 147 -11.10 -8.07 17.35
CA GLU A 147 -9.70 -8.13 17.77
C GLU A 147 -8.91 -9.20 17.00
N VAL A 148 -9.50 -10.37 16.77
CA VAL A 148 -8.89 -11.44 15.97
C VAL A 148 -8.68 -11.00 14.52
N GLU A 149 -9.65 -10.31 13.93
CA GLU A 149 -9.50 -9.77 12.57
C GLU A 149 -8.38 -8.75 12.50
N ASN A 150 -8.36 -7.79 13.43
CA ASN A 150 -7.31 -6.78 13.52
C ASN A 150 -5.91 -7.39 13.73
N CYS A 151 -5.83 -8.42 14.58
CA CYS A 151 -4.62 -9.18 14.85
C CYS A 151 -4.09 -9.92 13.61
N LEU A 152 -4.97 -10.61 12.88
CA LEU A 152 -4.59 -11.30 11.64
C LEU A 152 -4.17 -10.32 10.55
N GLU A 153 -4.84 -9.19 10.40
CA GLU A 153 -4.41 -8.13 9.49
C GLU A 153 -3.02 -7.61 9.84
N GLU A 154 -2.76 -7.35 11.12
CA GLU A 154 -1.45 -6.91 11.61
C GLU A 154 -0.35 -7.93 11.28
N VAL A 155 -0.60 -9.22 11.53
CA VAL A 155 0.32 -10.30 11.20
C VAL A 155 0.61 -10.37 9.70
N ILE A 156 -0.42 -10.25 8.87
CA ILE A 156 -0.27 -10.28 7.40
C ILE A 156 0.63 -9.15 6.94
N VAL A 157 0.45 -7.93 7.46
CA VAL A 157 1.27 -6.76 7.12
C VAL A 157 2.72 -6.98 7.57
N LYS A 158 2.95 -7.40 8.82
CA LYS A 158 4.32 -7.63 9.35
C LYS A 158 5.04 -8.77 8.60
N LEU A 159 4.35 -9.85 8.26
CA LEU A 159 4.94 -10.97 7.51
C LEU A 159 5.26 -10.58 6.07
N ARG A 160 4.38 -9.83 5.39
CA ARG A 160 4.65 -9.30 4.04
C ARG A 160 5.90 -8.42 4.05
N PHE A 161 5.99 -7.49 4.99
CA PHE A 161 7.18 -6.64 5.15
C PHE A 161 8.46 -7.46 5.40
N GLY A 162 8.40 -8.47 6.27
CA GLY A 162 9.55 -9.35 6.55
C GLY A 162 9.97 -10.22 5.36
N LEU A 163 9.07 -10.48 4.41
CA LEU A 163 9.34 -11.25 3.19
C LEU A 163 9.97 -10.40 2.09
N GLU A 164 9.68 -9.10 2.02
CA GLU A 164 10.34 -8.16 1.10
C GLU A 164 11.85 -8.09 1.35
N GLN A 165 12.28 -8.28 2.59
CA GLN A 165 13.70 -8.26 2.98
C GLN A 165 14.39 -9.63 2.84
N SER A 166 13.67 -10.73 3.08
CA SER A 166 14.23 -12.09 3.01
C SER A 166 13.13 -13.13 2.79
N VAL A 167 13.25 -13.91 1.72
CA VAL A 167 12.26 -14.96 1.40
C VAL A 167 12.50 -16.17 2.29
N ASN A 168 11.54 -16.47 3.17
CA ASN A 168 11.57 -17.66 4.03
C ASN A 168 10.31 -18.51 3.80
N LYS A 169 10.51 -19.79 3.46
CA LYS A 169 9.43 -20.74 3.17
C LYS A 169 8.47 -20.93 4.35
N ASN A 170 8.95 -20.89 5.59
CA ASN A 170 8.11 -21.01 6.78
C ASN A 170 7.26 -19.74 6.97
N ARG A 171 7.84 -18.55 6.76
CA ARG A 171 7.09 -17.28 6.80
C ARG A 171 5.99 -17.22 5.73
N LEU A 172 6.26 -17.72 4.52
CA LEU A 172 5.27 -17.83 3.45
C LEU A 172 4.10 -18.75 3.83
N LYS A 173 4.38 -19.90 4.46
CA LYS A 173 3.34 -20.80 4.95
C LYS A 173 2.49 -20.15 6.04
N ILE A 174 3.11 -19.44 6.99
CA ILE A 174 2.41 -18.71 8.04
C ILE A 174 1.54 -17.58 7.44
N LEU A 175 2.07 -16.84 6.46
CA LEU A 175 1.32 -15.79 5.76
C LEU A 175 0.08 -16.37 5.07
N LYS A 176 0.23 -17.49 4.38
CA LYS A 176 -0.90 -18.18 3.74
C LYS A 176 -1.95 -18.59 4.78
N LEU A 177 -1.53 -19.19 5.89
CA LEU A 177 -2.43 -19.57 6.98
C LEU A 177 -3.17 -18.37 7.59
N ALA A 178 -2.51 -17.22 7.72
CA ALA A 178 -3.12 -15.99 8.23
C ALA A 178 -4.21 -15.47 7.28
N ILE A 179 -3.92 -15.42 5.97
CA ILE A 179 -4.87 -14.99 4.93
C ILE A 179 -6.08 -15.93 4.87
N ASP A 180 -5.83 -17.24 4.89
CA ASP A 180 -6.89 -18.25 4.85
C ASP A 180 -7.79 -18.16 6.09
N SER A 181 -7.20 -17.92 7.27
CA SER A 181 -7.94 -17.79 8.53
C SER A 181 -8.77 -16.52 8.57
N LEU A 182 -8.21 -15.39 8.12
CA LEU A 182 -8.93 -14.12 8.03
C LEU A 182 -10.11 -14.22 7.05
N SER A 183 -9.87 -14.84 5.89
CA SER A 183 -10.92 -15.04 4.88
C SER A 183 -12.06 -15.91 5.42
N LYS A 184 -11.73 -16.99 6.15
CA LYS A 184 -12.75 -17.82 6.81
C LYS A 184 -13.56 -17.02 7.82
N ILE A 185 -12.92 -16.25 8.70
CA ILE A 185 -13.60 -15.49 9.75
C ILE A 185 -14.54 -14.41 9.17
N ARG A 186 -14.14 -13.79 8.05
CA ARG A 186 -14.92 -12.73 7.39
C ARG A 186 -16.08 -13.25 6.55
N PHE A 187 -15.85 -14.29 5.76
CA PHE A 187 -16.79 -14.72 4.72
C PHE A 187 -17.54 -16.01 5.06
N THR A 188 -17.21 -16.67 6.17
CA THR A 188 -17.87 -17.91 6.58
C THR A 188 -18.31 -17.87 8.04
N ASN A 189 -19.35 -18.62 8.39
CA ASN A 189 -19.88 -18.68 9.76
C ASN A 189 -19.09 -19.69 10.62
N VAL A 190 -17.76 -19.56 10.63
CA VAL A 190 -16.87 -20.43 11.40
C VAL A 190 -16.70 -19.94 12.83
N ASN A 191 -16.37 -20.86 13.73
CA ASN A 191 -15.98 -20.49 15.08
C ASN A 191 -14.64 -19.73 15.04
N VAL A 192 -14.68 -18.46 15.44
CA VAL A 192 -13.55 -17.53 15.39
C VAL A 192 -12.40 -18.00 16.26
N LYS A 193 -12.68 -18.36 17.53
CA LYS A 193 -11.67 -18.80 18.51
C LYS A 193 -10.97 -20.06 18.06
N LEU A 194 -11.73 -21.03 17.56
CA LEU A 194 -11.18 -22.29 17.05
C LEU A 194 -10.31 -22.06 15.80
N THR A 195 -10.76 -21.18 14.89
CA THR A 195 -10.01 -20.84 13.67
C THR A 195 -8.70 -20.14 14.02
N PHE A 196 -8.75 -19.17 14.94
CA PHE A 196 -7.59 -18.41 15.38
C PHE A 196 -6.61 -19.26 16.22
N GLY A 197 -7.11 -20.09 17.13
CA GLY A 197 -6.29 -21.04 17.89
C GLY A 197 -5.56 -22.04 16.97
N ASN A 198 -6.25 -22.56 15.94
CA ASN A 198 -5.62 -23.40 14.92
C ASN A 198 -4.53 -22.66 14.14
N PHE A 199 -4.77 -21.39 13.79
CA PHE A 199 -3.76 -20.52 13.17
C PHE A 199 -2.51 -20.38 14.06
N LEU A 200 -2.68 -20.04 15.35
CA LEU A 200 -1.55 -19.84 16.26
C LEU A 200 -0.73 -21.11 16.45
N ILE A 201 -1.39 -22.26 16.68
CA ILE A 201 -0.70 -23.54 16.89
C ILE A 201 0.05 -23.98 15.62
N SER A 202 -0.60 -23.86 14.45
CA SER A 202 0.01 -24.23 13.17
C SER A 202 1.22 -23.35 12.87
N SER A 203 1.11 -22.05 13.16
CA SER A 203 2.20 -21.09 12.99
C SER A 203 3.36 -21.36 13.95
N TRP A 204 3.07 -21.65 15.23
CA TRP A 204 4.08 -22.02 16.22
C TRP A 204 4.89 -23.25 15.80
N LYS A 205 4.23 -24.30 15.29
CA LYS A 205 4.92 -25.50 14.77
C LYS A 205 5.90 -25.14 13.67
N LEU A 206 5.52 -24.25 12.74
CA LEU A 206 6.37 -23.80 11.63
C LEU A 206 7.54 -22.91 12.05
N VAL A 207 7.44 -22.22 13.19
CA VAL A 207 8.55 -21.41 13.74
C VAL A 207 9.58 -22.29 14.45
N LYS A 208 9.14 -23.40 15.06
CA LYS A 208 10.02 -24.32 15.79
C LYS A 208 10.70 -25.36 14.88
N THR A 209 10.22 -25.55 13.65
CA THR A 209 10.75 -26.49 12.65
C THR A 209 11.75 -25.80 11.74
#